data_AF-A0A9D4RPQ3-F1
#
_entry.id   AF-A0A9D4RPQ3-F1
#
_cell.length_a   1.000
_cell.length_b   1.000
_cell.length_c   1.000
_cell.angle_alpha   90.00
_cell.angle_beta   90.00
_cell.angle_gamma   90.00
#
_symmetry.space_group_name_H-M   'P 1'
#
loop_
_entity.id
_entity.type
_entity.pdbx_description
1 polymer ?
#
loop_
_entity_poly.entity_id
_entity_poly.type
_entity_poly.pdbx_seq_one_letter_code
_entity_poly.pdbx_strand_id
1 'polypeptide(L)'
;MFANMLSGSSDKGFSEHPFACCVRFLREEAYCVPIILWYEMNRKITDQEVAERHLVHKRWMGGAEVDARPFLHYLQYLTYGGLGDRDNQLRALDALWSFEYGARNKINLYHHETALNLLGHCYEIVGEYDFALYYYELSLSGCNSNNAANWHVMRMRRLIRG
;
A
#
# COMPACT_ATOMS: atom_id res chain seq x y z
N MET A 1 -28.89 16.92 6.78
CA MET A 1 -28.01 18.10 6.60
C MET A 1 -27.22 17.83 5.33
N PHE A 2 -27.74 18.34 4.21
CA PHE A 2 -27.35 17.96 2.85
C PHE A 2 -26.33 18.93 2.25
N ALA A 3 -25.54 18.37 1.34
CA ALA A 3 -24.59 18.96 0.40
C ALA A 3 -24.73 20.46 0.09
N ASN A 4 -23.59 21.16 0.11
CA ASN A 4 -23.40 22.39 -0.67
C ASN A 4 -22.55 22.08 -1.90
N MET A 5 -23.21 22.14 -3.04
CA MET A 5 -22.63 22.25 -4.37
C MET A 5 -21.91 23.60 -4.51
N LEU A 6 -20.72 23.60 -5.10
CA LEU A 6 -20.22 24.74 -5.85
C LEU A 6 -19.98 24.31 -7.29
N SER A 7 -20.73 24.95 -8.17
CA SER A 7 -20.72 24.86 -9.62
C SER A 7 -19.54 25.63 -10.23
N GLY A 8 -18.90 25.08 -11.27
CA GLY A 8 -17.97 25.84 -12.10
C GLY A 8 -17.15 25.00 -13.09
N SER A 9 -17.73 24.72 -14.26
CA SER A 9 -17.11 24.57 -15.59
C SER A 9 -15.88 23.66 -15.79
N SER A 10 -16.05 22.54 -16.49
CA SER A 10 -15.74 22.36 -17.93
C SER A 10 -15.52 20.89 -18.23
N ASP A 11 -16.21 20.38 -19.26
CA ASP A 11 -16.08 19.05 -19.83
C ASP A 11 -14.64 18.52 -19.89
N LYS A 12 -14.37 17.49 -19.10
CA LYS A 12 -13.41 16.44 -19.45
C LYS A 12 -14.08 15.12 -19.07
N GLY A 13 -14.30 14.26 -20.06
CA GLY A 13 -14.97 12.98 -19.90
C GLY A 13 -14.47 12.25 -18.65
N PHE A 14 -15.36 12.13 -17.66
CA PHE A 14 -15.14 11.25 -16.53
C PHE A 14 -15.11 9.82 -17.10
N SER A 15 -13.93 9.22 -17.07
CA SER A 15 -13.79 7.79 -17.33
C SER A 15 -14.68 7.01 -16.35
N GLU A 16 -15.28 5.93 -16.83
CA GLU A 16 -16.26 5.07 -16.17
C GLU A 16 -15.71 4.27 -14.97
N HIS A 17 -15.00 4.91 -14.05
CA HIS A 17 -14.48 4.26 -12.85
C HIS A 17 -14.95 5.00 -11.60
N PRO A 18 -16.13 4.64 -11.04
CA PRO A 18 -16.72 5.28 -9.86
C PRO A 18 -16.00 4.90 -8.55
N PHE A 19 -14.72 4.55 -8.61
CA PHE A 19 -13.94 4.22 -7.41
C PHE A 19 -13.08 5.41 -7.04
N ALA A 20 -13.07 5.76 -5.75
CA ALA A 20 -12.05 6.63 -5.20
C ALA A 20 -10.67 6.03 -5.56
N CYS A 21 -9.81 6.81 -6.20
CA CYS A 21 -8.48 6.34 -6.60
C CYS A 21 -7.58 6.09 -5.39
N CYS A 22 -7.74 6.88 -4.32
CA CYS A 22 -6.96 6.78 -3.09
C CYS A 22 -7.84 6.96 -1.85
N VAL A 23 -7.46 6.28 -0.77
CA VAL A 23 -7.93 6.50 0.59
C VAL A 23 -6.80 7.18 1.35
N ARG A 24 -7.11 8.31 2.00
CA ARG A 24 -6.17 9.01 2.87
C ARG A 24 -6.55 8.74 4.32
N PHE A 25 -5.57 8.35 5.11
CA PHE A 25 -5.68 8.22 6.55
C PHE A 25 -4.93 9.35 7.23
N LEU A 26 -5.61 9.99 8.16
CA LEU A 26 -5.01 10.95 9.08
C LEU A 26 -4.23 10.23 10.17
N ARG A 27 -3.38 10.96 10.88
CA ARG A 27 -2.59 10.42 12.00
C ARG A 27 -3.48 9.80 13.08
N GLU A 28 -4.64 10.41 13.34
CA GLU A 28 -5.62 9.94 14.31
C GLU A 28 -6.26 8.62 13.88
N GLU A 29 -6.27 8.34 12.58
CA GLU A 29 -6.82 7.13 11.95
C GLU A 29 -5.75 6.05 11.74
N ALA A 30 -4.56 6.19 12.35
CA ALA A 30 -3.47 5.24 12.17
C ALA A 30 -3.88 3.79 12.47
N TYR A 31 -4.80 3.57 13.40
CA TYR A 31 -5.34 2.24 13.73
C TYR A 31 -6.15 1.59 12.58
N CYS A 32 -6.64 2.37 11.61
CA CYS A 32 -7.33 1.88 10.41
C CYS A 32 -6.36 1.48 9.30
N VAL A 33 -5.10 1.90 9.39
CA VAL A 33 -4.10 1.64 8.35
C VAL A 33 -3.52 0.24 8.55
N PRO A 34 -3.23 -0.52 7.48
CA PRO A 34 -2.46 -1.74 7.60
C PRO A 34 -1.12 -1.50 8.29
N ILE A 35 -0.75 -2.39 9.22
CA ILE A 35 0.56 -2.33 9.91
C ILE A 35 1.74 -2.26 8.94
N ILE A 36 1.58 -2.82 7.75
CA ILE A 36 2.61 -2.77 6.72
C ILE A 36 2.85 -1.35 6.17
N LEU A 37 1.81 -0.51 6.17
CA LEU A 37 1.84 0.87 5.66
C LEU A 37 1.97 1.91 6.78
N TRP A 38 2.09 1.44 8.02
CA TRP A 38 2.29 2.28 9.20
C TRP A 38 3.60 3.07 9.17
N TYR A 39 4.59 2.57 8.45
CA TYR A 39 5.85 3.23 8.19
C TYR A 39 5.73 4.11 6.93
N GLU A 40 4.89 5.14 7.05
CA GLU A 40 4.67 6.28 6.15
C GLU A 40 4.88 6.05 4.64
N MET A 41 3.78 5.89 3.89
CA MET A 41 3.74 6.28 2.48
C MET A 41 3.31 7.75 2.39
N ASN A 42 4.28 8.68 2.37
CA ASN A 42 3.99 10.09 2.10
C ASN A 42 4.44 10.46 0.68
N ARG A 43 3.47 10.80 -0.17
CA ARG A 43 3.71 11.15 -1.57
C ARG A 43 4.03 12.64 -1.80
N LYS A 44 3.84 13.51 -0.79
CA LYS A 44 3.94 14.98 -0.93
C LYS A 44 4.43 15.72 0.32
N ILE A 45 5.44 15.20 1.01
CA ILE A 45 6.19 15.97 2.00
C ILE A 45 7.51 16.38 1.35
N THR A 46 7.97 17.61 1.59
CA THR A 46 9.21 18.11 1.00
C THR A 46 10.40 17.25 1.44
N ASP A 47 11.46 17.14 0.62
CA ASP A 47 12.65 16.33 0.93
C ASP A 47 13.25 16.65 2.31
N GLN A 48 13.10 17.90 2.75
CA GLN A 48 13.56 18.41 4.04
C GLN A 48 12.77 17.82 5.23
N GLU A 49 11.43 17.81 5.16
CA GLU A 49 10.57 17.26 6.21
C GLU A 49 10.66 15.72 6.29
N VAL A 50 10.95 15.05 5.16
CA VAL A 50 11.25 13.60 5.12
C VAL A 50 12.56 13.29 5.86
N ALA A 51 13.61 14.09 5.63
CA ALA A 51 14.92 13.90 6.26
C ALA A 51 14.88 14.08 7.79
N GLU A 52 14.08 15.02 8.28
CA GLU A 52 13.92 15.28 9.73
C GLU A 52 13.19 14.15 10.47
N ARG A 53 12.34 13.38 9.78
CA ARG A 53 11.61 12.25 10.37
C ARG A 53 12.40 10.93 10.34
N HIS A 54 13.40 10.81 9.45
CA HIS A 54 13.99 9.52 9.09
C HIS A 54 15.13 9.00 9.95
N LEU A 55 15.53 9.72 10.98
CA LEU A 55 16.77 9.40 11.68
C LEU A 55 16.53 9.12 13.15
N VAL A 56 16.25 7.86 13.49
CA VAL A 56 16.61 7.25 14.79
C VAL A 56 15.52 7.15 15.88
N HIS A 57 14.34 7.82 15.84
CA HIS A 57 13.34 7.67 16.93
C HIS A 57 11.85 7.54 16.55
N LYS A 58 11.30 6.35 16.84
CA LYS A 58 9.91 5.92 17.22
C LYS A 58 8.70 6.91 17.17
N ARG A 59 8.50 7.77 16.16
CA ARG A 59 7.18 8.41 15.94
C ARG A 59 6.82 8.48 14.46
N TRP A 60 5.63 7.96 14.16
CA TRP A 60 5.11 7.55 12.86
C TRP A 60 4.19 8.56 12.17
N MET A 61 3.97 8.25 10.88
CA MET A 61 2.82 8.53 10.02
C MET A 61 2.13 9.88 10.28
N GLY A 62 2.56 10.92 9.54
CA GLY A 62 1.78 12.17 9.47
C GLY A 62 0.44 11.97 8.76
N GLY A 63 0.38 10.95 7.90
CA GLY A 63 -0.78 10.43 7.19
C GLY A 63 -0.33 9.34 6.21
N ALA A 64 -1.25 8.54 5.70
CA ALA A 64 -0.97 7.54 4.67
C ALA A 64 -1.99 7.65 3.54
N GLU A 65 -1.50 7.65 2.30
CA GLU A 65 -2.36 7.52 1.13
C GLU A 65 -2.18 6.14 0.53
N VAL A 66 -3.27 5.39 0.41
CA VAL A 66 -3.27 4.04 -0.16
C VAL A 66 -4.27 3.98 -1.28
N ASP A 67 -3.99 3.19 -2.30
CA ASP A 67 -4.87 3.11 -3.45
C ASP A 67 -6.03 2.19 -3.11
N ALA A 68 -7.25 2.70 -3.31
CA ALA A 68 -8.44 2.06 -2.73
C ALA A 68 -8.61 0.63 -3.25
N ARG A 69 -8.21 0.37 -4.50
CA ARG A 69 -8.41 -0.92 -5.16
C ARG A 69 -7.44 -2.02 -4.67
N PRO A 70 -6.10 -1.87 -4.71
CA PRO A 70 -5.21 -2.86 -4.11
C PRO A 70 -5.44 -2.98 -2.60
N PHE A 71 -5.79 -1.87 -1.92
CA PHE A 71 -6.15 -1.92 -0.51
C PHE A 71 -7.42 -2.75 -0.24
N LEU A 72 -8.46 -2.62 -1.07
CA LEU A 72 -9.66 -3.45 -0.97
C LEU A 72 -9.35 -4.94 -1.12
N HIS A 73 -8.54 -5.32 -2.12
CA HIS A 73 -8.16 -6.72 -2.32
C HIS A 73 -7.32 -7.26 -1.15
N TYR A 74 -6.45 -6.43 -0.58
CA TYR A 74 -5.73 -6.79 0.63
C TYR A 74 -6.66 -7.01 1.84
N LEU A 75 -7.65 -6.13 2.06
CA LEU A 75 -8.63 -6.33 3.13
C LEU A 75 -9.47 -7.60 2.91
N GLN A 76 -9.86 -7.89 1.67
CA GLN A 76 -10.53 -9.13 1.30
C GLN A 76 -9.65 -10.35 1.64
N TYR A 77 -8.35 -10.31 1.29
CA TYR A 77 -7.41 -11.38 1.62
C TYR A 77 -7.35 -11.66 3.12
N LEU A 78 -7.18 -10.61 3.95
CA LEU A 78 -7.17 -10.77 5.41
C LEU A 78 -8.49 -11.34 5.94
N THR A 79 -9.61 -10.81 5.45
CA THR A 79 -10.95 -11.16 5.93
C THR A 79 -11.25 -12.62 5.63
N TYR A 80 -11.06 -13.06 4.38
CA TYR A 80 -11.29 -14.45 3.99
C TYR A 80 -10.33 -15.41 4.69
N GLY A 81 -9.08 -15.00 4.90
CA GLY A 81 -8.13 -15.76 5.72
C GLY A 81 -8.60 -15.97 7.16
N GLY A 82 -9.10 -14.92 7.80
CA GLY A 82 -9.68 -15.00 9.15
C GLY A 82 -10.95 -15.85 9.23
N LEU A 83 -11.70 -15.96 8.14
CA LEU A 83 -12.88 -16.82 8.02
C LEU A 83 -12.54 -18.28 7.64
N GLY A 84 -11.28 -18.58 7.28
CA GLY A 84 -10.88 -19.88 6.76
C GLY A 84 -11.36 -20.17 5.33
N ASP A 85 -11.86 -19.15 4.61
CA ASP A 85 -12.32 -19.27 3.23
C ASP A 85 -11.13 -19.15 2.27
N ARG A 86 -10.42 -20.26 2.09
CA ARG A 86 -9.18 -20.32 1.31
C ARG A 86 -9.38 -19.92 -0.15
N ASP A 87 -10.50 -20.29 -0.77
CA ASP A 87 -10.74 -20.04 -2.18
C ASP A 87 -10.89 -18.53 -2.44
N ASN A 88 -11.70 -17.85 -1.64
CA ASN A 88 -11.85 -16.40 -1.76
C ASN A 88 -10.62 -15.63 -1.30
N GLN A 89 -9.88 -16.16 -0.32
CA GLN A 89 -8.57 -15.61 0.06
C GLN A 89 -7.59 -15.64 -1.12
N LEU A 90 -7.47 -16.76 -1.83
CA LEU A 90 -6.58 -16.89 -2.98
C LEU A 90 -7.03 -16.02 -4.15
N ARG A 91 -8.34 -15.87 -4.39
CA ARG A 91 -8.87 -14.93 -5.39
C ARG A 91 -8.52 -13.48 -5.07
N ALA A 92 -8.56 -13.10 -3.80
CA ALA A 92 -8.16 -11.76 -3.37
C ALA A 92 -6.65 -11.52 -3.56
N LEU A 93 -5.82 -12.54 -3.29
CA LEU A 93 -4.38 -12.51 -3.56
C LEU A 93 -4.09 -12.38 -5.08
N ASP A 94 -4.78 -13.15 -5.92
CA ASP A 94 -4.66 -13.09 -7.38
C ASP A 94 -5.08 -11.71 -7.93
N ALA A 95 -6.15 -11.13 -7.40
CA ALA A 95 -6.58 -9.78 -7.74
C ALA A 95 -5.51 -8.73 -7.38
N LEU A 96 -4.83 -8.89 -6.24
CA LEU A 96 -3.71 -8.02 -5.86
C LEU A 96 -2.49 -8.22 -6.77
N TRP A 97 -2.20 -9.46 -7.16
CA TRP A 97 -1.16 -9.80 -8.13
C TRP A 97 -1.41 -9.22 -9.53
N SER A 98 -2.67 -9.04 -9.95
CA SER A 98 -2.98 -8.45 -11.25
C SER A 98 -2.38 -7.04 -11.44
N PHE A 99 -2.17 -6.29 -10.35
CA PHE A 99 -1.50 -4.98 -10.36
C PHE A 99 0.01 -5.10 -10.62
N GLU A 100 0.60 -6.20 -10.17
CA GLU A 100 1.99 -6.49 -10.42
C GLU A 100 2.21 -6.82 -11.90
N TYR A 101 1.36 -7.73 -12.42
CA TYR A 101 1.38 -8.13 -13.81
C TYR A 101 1.11 -6.95 -14.77
N GLY A 102 0.12 -6.11 -14.46
CA GLY A 102 -0.18 -4.95 -15.31
C GLY A 102 0.96 -3.94 -15.38
N ALA A 103 1.66 -3.70 -14.27
CA ALA A 103 2.79 -2.77 -14.25
C ALA A 103 4.00 -3.28 -15.05
N ARG A 104 4.30 -4.59 -14.98
CA ARG A 104 5.32 -5.23 -15.84
C ARG A 104 5.03 -5.02 -17.33
N ASN A 105 3.76 -4.96 -17.69
CA ASN A 105 3.31 -4.76 -19.07
C ASN A 105 3.16 -3.28 -19.47
N LYS A 106 3.77 -2.35 -18.71
CA LYS A 106 3.75 -0.90 -18.96
C LYS A 106 2.35 -0.30 -19.04
N ILE A 107 1.35 -0.99 -18.49
CA ILE A 107 0.08 -0.35 -18.17
C ILE A 107 0.42 0.60 -17.04
N ASN A 108 0.17 1.91 -17.23
CA ASN A 108 0.42 2.91 -16.20
C ASN A 108 -0.59 2.73 -15.07
N LEU A 109 -0.33 1.71 -14.26
CA LEU A 109 -0.99 1.47 -13.00
C LEU A 109 -0.31 2.43 -12.04
N TYR A 110 -0.92 3.60 -11.90
CA TYR A 110 -0.67 4.46 -10.76
C TYR A 110 -0.56 3.58 -9.52
N HIS A 111 0.58 3.70 -8.83
CA HIS A 111 0.78 3.19 -7.48
C HIS A 111 1.04 1.69 -7.30
N HIS A 112 1.79 1.13 -8.25
CA HIS A 112 2.34 -0.22 -8.20
C HIS A 112 3.11 -0.53 -6.89
N GLU A 113 3.80 0.45 -6.30
CA GLU A 113 4.55 0.30 -5.05
C GLU A 113 3.67 -0.11 -3.86
N THR A 114 2.44 0.41 -3.79
CA THR A 114 1.46 0.05 -2.74
C THR A 114 1.08 -1.43 -2.87
N ALA A 115 0.77 -1.87 -4.09
CA ALA A 115 0.38 -3.25 -4.34
C ALA A 115 1.51 -4.22 -3.98
N LEU A 116 2.75 -3.88 -4.33
CA LEU A 116 3.93 -4.67 -3.96
C LEU A 116 4.14 -4.75 -2.44
N ASN A 117 3.95 -3.65 -1.71
CA ASN A 117 4.02 -3.66 -0.24
C ASN A 117 2.94 -4.57 0.37
N LEU A 118 1.71 -4.49 -0.14
CA LEU A 118 0.61 -5.32 0.33
C LEU A 118 0.85 -6.81 0.00
N LEU A 119 1.40 -7.12 -1.18
CA LEU A 119 1.80 -8.49 -1.55
C LEU A 119 2.87 -9.05 -0.62
N GLY A 120 3.91 -8.27 -0.34
CA GLY A 120 4.96 -8.67 0.61
C GLY A 120 4.36 -9.03 1.97
N HIS A 121 3.36 -8.27 2.43
CA HIS A 121 2.69 -8.56 3.69
C HIS A 121 1.86 -9.84 3.66
N CYS A 122 1.13 -10.10 2.57
CA CYS A 122 0.40 -11.35 2.41
C CYS A 122 1.33 -12.56 2.56
N TYR A 123 2.52 -12.51 1.94
CA TYR A 123 3.53 -13.57 2.08
C TYR A 123 4.11 -13.67 3.48
N GLU A 124 4.36 -12.54 4.14
CA GLU A 124 4.83 -12.52 5.52
C GLU A 124 3.84 -13.21 6.47
N ILE A 125 2.53 -12.96 6.31
CA ILE A 125 1.48 -13.56 7.13
C ILE A 125 1.47 -15.09 7.04
N VAL A 126 1.76 -15.64 5.86
CA VAL A 126 1.79 -17.11 5.65
C VAL A 126 3.17 -17.73 5.89
N GLY A 127 4.15 -16.95 6.34
CA GLY A 127 5.50 -17.43 6.67
C GLY A 127 6.44 -17.60 5.47
N GLU A 128 6.03 -17.15 4.28
CA GLU A 128 6.79 -17.24 3.04
C GLU A 128 7.76 -16.06 2.92
N TYR A 129 8.76 -16.02 3.80
CA TYR A 129 9.59 -14.83 4.01
C TYR A 129 10.48 -14.44 2.82
N ASP A 130 10.90 -15.40 1.99
CA ASP A 130 11.68 -15.12 0.78
C ASP A 130 10.84 -14.33 -0.23
N PHE A 131 9.58 -14.73 -0.44
CA PHE A 131 8.65 -14.00 -1.29
C PHE A 131 8.29 -12.64 -0.69
N ALA A 132 8.08 -12.57 0.61
CA ALA A 132 7.81 -11.31 1.28
C ALA A 132 8.96 -10.30 1.06
N LEU A 133 10.21 -10.73 1.30
CA LEU A 133 11.40 -9.91 1.07
C LEU A 133 11.51 -9.47 -0.39
N TYR A 134 11.30 -10.38 -1.34
CA TYR A 134 11.32 -10.08 -2.77
C TYR A 134 10.36 -8.93 -3.13
N TYR A 135 9.11 -8.99 -2.67
CA TYR A 135 8.12 -7.97 -3.00
C TYR A 135 8.40 -6.61 -2.32
N TYR A 136 8.92 -6.60 -1.09
CA TYR A 136 9.35 -5.34 -0.48
C TYR A 136 10.55 -4.73 -1.20
N GLU A 137 11.54 -5.54 -1.62
CA GLU A 137 12.68 -5.05 -2.40
C GLU A 137 12.26 -4.53 -3.77
N LEU A 138 11.32 -5.22 -4.43
CA LEU A 138 10.75 -4.77 -5.70
C LEU A 138 10.02 -3.43 -5.54
N SER A 139 9.25 -3.26 -4.45
CA SER A 139 8.58 -2.00 -4.14
C SER A 139 9.57 -0.84 -3.95
N LEU A 140 10.65 -1.10 -3.21
CA LEU A 140 11.71 -0.12 -2.97
C LEU A 140 12.46 0.25 -4.25
N SER A 141 12.68 -0.71 -5.16
CA SER A 141 13.35 -0.46 -6.45
C SER A 141 12.56 0.49 -7.37
N GLY A 142 11.23 0.45 -7.30
CA GLY A 142 10.34 1.36 -8.04
C GLY A 142 10.18 2.72 -7.36
N CYS A 143 10.37 2.79 -6.05
CA CYS A 143 10.27 4.01 -5.26
C CYS A 143 11.28 3.96 -4.09
N ASN A 144 12.48 4.51 -4.30
CA ASN A 144 13.56 4.47 -3.30
C ASN A 144 13.21 5.21 -1.99
N SER A 145 12.21 6.10 -2.01
CA SER A 145 11.67 6.80 -0.83
C SER A 145 10.49 6.08 -0.17
N ASN A 146 10.22 4.82 -0.53
CA ASN A 146 9.18 4.00 0.09
C ASN A 146 9.62 3.52 1.48
N ASN A 147 9.30 4.31 2.49
CA ASN A 147 9.70 4.07 3.87
C ASN A 147 9.11 2.77 4.44
N ALA A 148 7.91 2.41 3.99
CA ALA A 148 7.26 1.16 4.37
C ALA A 148 8.09 -0.02 3.88
N ALA A 149 8.35 -0.07 2.57
CA ALA A 149 9.19 -1.11 1.96
C ALA A 149 10.56 -1.20 2.65
N ASN A 150 11.22 -0.05 2.84
CA ASN A 150 12.55 0.00 3.46
C ASN A 150 12.56 -0.59 4.88
N TRP A 151 11.57 -0.25 5.71
CA TRP A 151 11.46 -0.80 7.07
C TRP A 151 11.32 -2.32 7.05
N HIS A 152 10.44 -2.85 6.18
CA HIS A 152 10.24 -4.30 6.08
C HIS A 152 11.47 -5.02 5.56
N VAL A 153 12.14 -4.50 4.52
CA VAL A 153 13.41 -5.06 4.02
C VAL A 153 14.44 -5.14 5.15
N MET A 154 14.63 -4.06 5.91
CA MET A 154 15.58 -4.04 7.02
C MET A 154 15.22 -5.04 8.12
N ARG A 155 13.92 -5.17 8.46
CA ARG A 155 13.44 -6.13 9.47
C ARG A 155 13.60 -7.57 8.97
N MET A 156 13.17 -7.88 7.76
CA MET A 156 13.19 -9.23 7.18
C MET A 156 14.61 -9.74 7.00
N ARG A 157 15.55 -8.90 6.52
CA ARG A 157 16.97 -9.28 6.42
C ARG A 157 17.59 -9.62 7.77
N ARG A 158 17.10 -9.07 8.88
CA ARG A 158 17.54 -9.46 10.23
C ARG A 158 16.94 -10.79 10.66
N LEU A 159 15.68 -11.05 10.32
CA LEU A 159 15.00 -12.31 10.63
C LEU A 159 15.59 -13.51 9.86
N ILE A 160 15.97 -13.31 8.60
CA ILE A 160 16.52 -14.38 7.74
C ILE A 160 18.00 -14.70 8.07
N ARG A 161 18.75 -13.74 8.63
CA ARG A 161 20.18 -13.89 8.95
C ARG A 161 20.47 -14.31 10.40
N GLY A 162 19.44 -14.34 11.25
CA GLY A 162 19.53 -14.79 12.65
C GLY A 162 19.25 -16.27 12.77
#